data_AF-A0A376YBC1-F1
#
_entry.id   AF-A0A376YBC1-F1
#
_cell.length_a   1.000
_cell.length_b   1.000
_cell.length_c   1.000
_cell.angle_alpha   90.00
_cell.angle_beta   90.00
_cell.angle_gamma   90.00
#
_symmetry.space_group_name_H-M   'P 1'
#
loop_
_entity.id
_entity.type
_entity.pdbx_description
1 polymer ?
#
loop_
_entity_poly.entity_id
_entity_poly.type
_entity_poly.pdbx_seq_one_letter_code
_entity_poly.pdbx_strand_id
1 'polypeptide(L)' 'MSGLRPALSTFIFLLLITGGVYPLLTTVLGQWWFPGRPMVR' A
#
# COMPACT_ATOMS: atom_id res chain seq x y z
N MET A 1 1.13 26.39 17.34
CA MET A 1 1.53 25.39 16.33
C MET A 1 0.92 24.05 16.69
N SER A 2 -0.25 23.70 16.13
CA SER A 2 -0.97 22.45 16.44
C SER A 2 -1.08 21.50 15.24
N GLY A 3 -0.32 21.76 14.16
CA GLY A 3 -0.40 21.02 12.90
C GLY A 3 0.48 19.75 12.83
N LEU A 4 1.44 19.59 13.74
CA LEU A 4 2.35 18.44 13.72
C LEU A 4 1.66 17.12 14.02
N ARG A 5 0.71 17.09 14.97
CA ARG A 5 -0.07 15.89 15.30
C ARG A 5 -0.90 15.37 14.11
N PRO A 6 -1.73 16.21 13.45
CA PRO A 6 -2.50 15.75 12.29
C PRO A 6 -1.61 15.41 11.10
N ALA A 7 -0.52 16.15 10.84
CA ALA A 7 0.38 15.86 9.73
C ALA A 7 1.07 14.49 9.87
N LEU A 8 1.53 14.16 11.08
CA LEU A 8 2.22 12.89 11.34
C LEU A 8 1.25 11.70 11.29
N SER A 9 0.02 11.87 11.80
CA SER A 9 -1.03 10.85 11.68
C SER A 9 -1.40 10.59 10.22
N THR A 10 -1.60 11.64 9.42
CA THR A 10 -1.89 11.51 7.99
C THR A 10 -0.72 10.88 7.24
N PHE A 11 0.52 11.26 7.57
CA PHE A 11 1.70 10.68 6.97
C PHE A 11 1.81 9.18 7.24
N ILE A 12 1.67 8.76 8.50
CA ILE A 12 1.69 7.33 8.87
C ILE A 12 0.53 6.58 8.21
N PHE A 13 -0.67 7.16 8.19
CA PHE A 13 -1.81 6.56 7.54
C PHE A 13 -1.56 6.34 6.05
N LEU A 14 -1.09 7.36 5.34
CA LEU A 14 -0.76 7.26 3.91
C LEU A 14 0.38 6.29 3.65
N LEU A 15 1.40 6.25 4.52
CA LEU A 15 2.49 5.29 4.45
C LEU A 15 1.98 3.85 4.55
N LEU A 16 1.09 3.56 5.51
CA LEU A 16 0.53 2.22 5.70
C LEU A 16 -0.37 1.79 4.54
N ILE A 17 -1.19 2.70 4.03
CA ILE A 17 -2.03 2.40 2.86
C ILE A 17 -1.17 2.16 1.62
N THR A 18 -0.16 3.00 1.38
CA THR A 18 0.64 2.96 0.14
C THR A 18 1.68 1.84 0.17
N GLY A 19 2.32 1.60 1.32
CA GLY A 19 3.40 0.61 1.48
C GLY A 19 2.92 -0.77 1.97
N GLY A 20 1.72 -0.85 2.55
CA GLY A 20 1.16 -2.11 3.04
C GLY A 20 -0.07 -2.52 2.25
N VAL A 21 -1.16 -1.74 2.33
CA VAL A 21 -2.46 -2.15 1.78
C VAL A 21 -2.41 -2.23 0.25
N TYR A 22 -1.89 -1.21 -0.44
CA TYR A 22 -1.82 -1.16 -1.89
C TYR A 22 -1.00 -2.32 -2.50
N PRO A 23 0.24 -2.62 -2.07
CA PRO A 23 1.01 -3.73 -2.64
C PRO A 23 0.38 -5.09 -2.34
N LEU A 24 -0.20 -5.29 -1.17
CA LEU A 24 -0.89 -6.54 -0.84
C LEU A 24 -2.15 -6.72 -1.70
N LEU A 25 -2.96 -5.67 -1.83
CA LEU A 25 -4.15 -5.69 -2.66
C LEU A 25 -3.80 -5.98 -4.12
N THR A 26 -2.80 -5.27 -4.67
CA THR A 26 -2.35 -5.47 -6.05
C THR A 26 -1.71 -6.85 -6.26
N THR A 27 -1.03 -7.41 -5.24
CA THR A 27 -0.51 -8.78 -5.29
C THR A 27 -1.64 -9.79 -5.35
N VAL A 28 -2.61 -9.73 -4.43
CA VAL A 28 -3.72 -10.69 -4.38
C VAL A 28 -4.56 -10.62 -5.66
N LEU A 29 -4.89 -9.40 -6.12
CA LEU A 29 -5.63 -9.22 -7.36
C LEU A 29 -4.82 -9.71 -8.56
N GLY A 30 -3.51 -9.46 -8.59
CA GLY A 30 -2.62 -9.97 -9.63
C GLY A 30 -2.57 -11.50 -9.67
N GLN A 31 -2.48 -12.17 -8.52
CA GLN A 31 -2.53 -13.63 -8.43
C GLN A 31 -3.89 -14.19 -8.85
N TRP A 32 -4.98 -13.50 -8.54
CA TRP A 32 -6.34 -13.95 -8.87
C TRP A 32 -6.67 -13.80 -10.36
N TRP A 33 -6.36 -12.64 -10.96
CA TRP A 33 -6.60 -12.41 -12.39
C TRP A 33 -5.55 -13.07 -13.29
N PHE A 34 -4.31 -13.24 -12.82
CA PHE A 34 -3.19 -13.75 -13.62
C PHE A 34 -2.34 -14.80 -12.90
N PRO A 35 -2.95 -15.93 -12.49
CA PRO A 35 -2.20 -17.01 -11.87
C PRO A 35 -1.10 -17.52 -12.80
N GLY A 36 0.15 -17.58 -12.31
CA GLY A 36 1.30 -18.14 -13.04
C GLY A 36 2.13 -17.17 -13.87
N ARG A 37 1.85 -15.85 -13.84
CA ARG A 37 2.76 -14.84 -14.43
C ARG A 37 3.79 -14.39 -13.38
N PRO A 38 5.10 -14.68 -13.56
CA PRO A 38 6.12 -14.20 -12.64
C PRO A 38 6.17 -12.67 -12.71
N MET A 39 6.00 -12.03 -11.56
CA MET A 39 5.94 -10.56 -11.42
C MET A 39 7.32 -9.90 -11.61
N VAL A 40 8.40 -10.69 -11.55
CA VAL A 40 9.78 -10.31 -11.86
C VAL A 40 10.24 -11.18 -13.03
N ARG A 41 10.54 -10.53 -14.15
CA ARG A 41 11.47 -11.03 -15.17
C ARG A 41 12.69 -10.13 -15.15
#